data_AF-A0A5S3YM47-F1
#
_entry.id   AF-A0A5S3YM47-F1
#
_cell.length_a   1.000
_cell.length_b   1.000
_cell.length_c   1.000
_cell.angle_alpha   90.00
_cell.angle_beta   90.00
_cell.angle_gamma   90.00
#
_symmetry.space_group_name_H-M   'P 1'
#
loop_
_entity.id
_entity.type
_entity.pdbx_description
1 polymer ?
#
loop_
_entity_poly.entity_id
_entity_poly.type
_entity_poly.pdbx_seq_one_letter_code
_entity_poly.pdbx_strand_id
1 'polypeptide(L)'
;KGYFEMAEQGTLFLDEIADIPLSVQATLLRALEYKEIQKVGSDQVTKVDIRLLAASHKNLKELVETGNFREDLYYRLNVIPVQSPSLRE
;
A
#
# COMPACT_ATOMS: atom_id res chain seq x y z
N LYS A 1 -14.05 -12.11 4.45
CA LYS A 1 -12.58 -12.17 4.29
C LYS A 1 -12.14 -10.85 3.70
N GLY A 2 -11.11 -10.21 4.23
CA GLY A 2 -10.56 -8.97 3.67
C GLY A 2 -9.69 -9.22 2.43
N TYR A 3 -9.35 -8.16 1.70
CA TYR A 3 -8.55 -8.28 0.47
C TYR A 3 -7.17 -8.91 0.69
N PHE A 4 -6.52 -8.64 1.83
CA PHE A 4 -5.26 -9.29 2.20
C PHE A 4 -5.41 -10.81 2.34
N GLU A 5 -6.47 -11.29 3.00
CA GLU A 5 -6.73 -12.73 3.14
C GLU A 5 -7.09 -13.39 1.81
N MET A 6 -7.72 -12.65 0.90
CA MET A 6 -8.06 -13.14 -0.43
C MET A 6 -6.82 -13.24 -1.33
N ALA A 7 -5.80 -12.43 -1.08
CA ALA A 7 -4.55 -12.39 -1.83
C ALA A 7 -3.45 -13.25 -1.22
N GLU A 8 -3.75 -14.07 -0.19
CA GLU A 8 -2.79 -14.93 0.49
C GLU A 8 -2.03 -15.83 -0.50
N GLN A 9 -0.71 -15.86 -0.38
CA GLN A 9 0.23 -16.50 -1.31
C GLN A 9 0.14 -16.00 -2.77
N GLY A 10 -0.45 -14.83 -2.97
CA GLY A 10 -0.72 -14.23 -4.27
C GLY A 10 -0.20 -12.80 -4.36
N THR A 11 -0.89 -11.99 -5.17
CA THR A 11 -0.56 -10.57 -5.39
C THR A 11 -1.78 -9.70 -5.13
N LEU A 12 -1.59 -8.65 -4.33
CA LEU A 12 -2.57 -7.58 -4.13
C LEU A 12 -2.15 -6.37 -4.96
N PHE A 13 -3.05 -5.93 -5.85
CA PHE A 13 -2.88 -4.68 -6.59
C PHE A 13 -3.73 -3.58 -5.94
N LEU A 14 -3.09 -2.46 -5.61
CA LEU A 14 -3.75 -1.26 -5.11
C LEU A 14 -3.63 -0.16 -6.15
N ASP A 15 -4.76 0.17 -6.76
CA ASP A 15 -4.86 1.34 -7.62
C ASP A 15 -5.07 2.60 -6.78
N GLU A 16 -4.55 3.71 -7.29
CA GLU A 16 -4.66 5.03 -6.68
C GLU A 16 -4.31 5.10 -5.19
N ILE A 17 -3.14 4.56 -4.85
CA ILE A 17 -2.67 4.54 -3.45
C ILE A 17 -2.51 5.93 -2.84
N ALA A 18 -2.37 6.97 -3.66
CA ALA A 18 -2.30 8.36 -3.18
C ALA A 18 -3.61 8.87 -2.56
N ASP A 19 -4.75 8.25 -2.86
CA ASP A 19 -6.06 8.72 -2.41
C ASP A 19 -6.52 8.07 -1.09
N ILE A 20 -5.73 7.12 -0.56
CA ILE A 20 -6.08 6.48 0.70
C ILE A 20 -5.81 7.41 1.90
N PRO A 21 -6.71 7.47 2.89
CA PRO A 21 -6.51 8.29 4.09
C PRO A 21 -5.25 7.92 4.87
N LEU A 22 -4.60 8.89 5.52
CA LEU A 22 -3.38 8.68 6.32
C LEU A 22 -3.50 7.55 7.37
N SER A 23 -4.69 7.37 7.95
CA SER A 23 -4.97 6.28 8.90
C SER A 23 -4.92 4.90 8.25
N VAL A 24 -5.37 4.80 6.99
CA VAL A 24 -5.29 3.58 6.18
C VAL A 24 -3.85 3.34 5.73
N GLN A 25 -3.11 4.40 5.39
CA GLN A 25 -1.67 4.31 5.08
C GLN A 25 -0.88 3.69 6.23
N ALA A 26 -1.16 4.11 7.47
CA ALA A 26 -0.53 3.53 8.66
C ALA A 26 -0.85 2.03 8.82
N THR A 27 -2.11 1.64 8.61
CA THR A 27 -2.52 0.24 8.68
C THR A 27 -1.86 -0.60 7.58
N LEU A 28 -1.78 -0.07 6.37
CA LEU A 28 -1.11 -0.71 5.24
C LEU A 28 0.38 -0.91 5.53
N LEU A 29 1.07 0.11 6.03
CA LEU A 29 2.48 0.00 6.41
C LEU A 29 2.70 -1.13 7.41
N ARG A 30 1.89 -1.20 8.48
CA ARG A 30 2.01 -2.29 9.47
C ARG A 30 1.81 -3.66 8.83
N ALA A 31 0.86 -3.80 7.92
CA ALA A 31 0.65 -5.05 7.20
C ALA A 31 1.87 -5.45 6.34
N LEU A 32 2.53 -4.49 5.71
CA LEU A 32 3.73 -4.73 4.89
C LEU A 32 5.00 -4.97 5.68
N GLU A 33 5.13 -4.38 6.87
CA GLU A 33 6.29 -4.56 7.76
C GLU A 33 6.22 -5.88 8.51
N TYR A 34 5.09 -6.14 9.17
CA TYR A 34 4.93 -7.29 10.05
C TYR A 34 4.40 -8.54 9.34
N LYS A 35 3.95 -8.41 8.08
CA LYS A 35 3.25 -9.48 7.36
C LYS A 35 2.04 -10.01 8.13
N GLU A 36 1.33 -9.09 8.77
CA GLU A 36 0.26 -9.38 9.72
C GLU A 36 -0.90 -8.40 9.56
N ILE A 37 -2.12 -8.91 9.67
CA ILE A 37 -3.34 -8.11 9.63
C ILE A 37 -4.22 -8.42 10.84
N GLN A 38 -5.04 -7.44 11.21
CA GLN A 38 -6.07 -7.59 12.22
C GLN A 38 -7.40 -7.16 11.62
N LYS A 39 -8.43 -7.98 11.78
CA LYS A 39 -9.77 -7.65 11.29
C LYS A 39 -10.38 -6.56 12.15
N VAL A 40 -11.16 -5.67 11.53
CA VAL A 40 -11.89 -4.64 12.26
C VAL A 40 -12.79 -5.30 13.32
N GLY A 41 -12.62 -4.90 14.58
CA GLY A 41 -13.38 -5.45 15.71
C GLY A 41 -12.90 -6.81 16.24
N SER A 42 -11.82 -7.38 15.69
CA SER A 42 -11.18 -8.58 16.22
C SER A 42 -9.89 -8.22 16.95
N ASP A 43 -9.52 -8.97 17.98
CA ASP A 43 -8.21 -8.94 18.66
C ASP A 43 -7.21 -9.96 18.06
N GLN A 44 -7.67 -10.81 17.14
CA GLN A 44 -6.85 -11.83 16.52
C GLN A 44 -6.01 -11.25 15.37
N VAL A 45 -4.70 -11.49 15.47
CA VAL A 45 -3.74 -11.19 14.41
C VAL A 45 -3.59 -12.41 13.50
N THR A 46 -3.61 -12.18 12.19
CA THR A 46 -3.44 -13.21 11.17
C THR A 46 -2.22 -12.88 10.33
N LYS A 47 -1.30 -13.82 10.19
CA LYS A 47 -0.17 -13.70 9.25
C LYS A 47 -0.66 -13.78 7.81
N VAL A 48 -0.04 -12.99 6.95
CA VAL A 48 -0.32 -12.99 5.51
C VAL A 48 0.98 -12.95 4.72
N ASP A 49 1.06 -13.72 3.65
CA ASP A 49 2.17 -13.68 2.71
C ASP A 49 1.67 -13.22 1.34
N ILE A 50 1.91 -11.96 1.02
CA ILE A 50 1.44 -11.35 -0.22
C ILE A 50 2.57 -10.61 -0.92
N ARG A 51 2.49 -10.56 -2.25
CA ARG A 51 3.19 -9.57 -3.05
C ARG A 51 2.28 -8.35 -3.20
N LEU A 52 2.80 -7.14 -2.95
CA LEU A 52 2.06 -5.91 -3.19
C LEU A 52 2.53 -5.25 -4.50
N LEU A 53 1.56 -4.79 -5.30
CA LEU A 53 1.76 -3.84 -6.39
C LEU A 53 0.89 -2.61 -6.12
N ALA A 54 1.44 -1.42 -6.29
CA ALA A 54 0.71 -0.17 -6.11
C ALA A 54 0.87 0.72 -7.33
N ALA A 55 -0.20 1.44 -7.68
CA ALA A 55 -0.20 2.44 -8.74
C ALA A 55 -0.75 3.78 -8.20
N SER A 56 -0.35 4.87 -8.83
CA SER A 56 -0.94 6.18 -8.60
C SER A 56 -0.76 7.09 -9.81
N HIS A 57 -1.77 7.93 -10.09
CA HIS A 57 -1.64 9.05 -11.03
C HIS A 57 -0.97 10.30 -10.42
N LYS A 58 -0.80 10.35 -9.09
CA LYS A 58 -0.20 11.50 -8.38
C LYS A 58 1.27 11.26 -8.09
N ASN A 59 2.04 12.35 -8.00
CA ASN A 59 3.42 12.28 -7.56
C ASN A 59 3.49 12.04 -6.05
N LEU A 60 3.75 10.79 -5.64
CA LEU A 60 3.83 10.42 -4.23
C LEU A 60 4.91 11.20 -3.46
N LYS A 61 6.01 11.59 -4.12
CA LYS A 61 7.08 12.35 -3.46
C LYS A 61 6.62 13.75 -3.06
N GLU A 62 5.87 14.44 -3.92
CA GLU A 62 5.25 15.73 -3.59
C GLU A 62 4.20 15.60 -2.48
N LEU A 63 3.46 14.48 -2.46
CA LEU A 63 2.49 14.22 -1.39
C LEU A 63 3.17 13.96 -0.04
N VAL A 64 4.37 13.38 -0.03
CA VAL A 64 5.19 13.26 1.18
C VAL A 64 5.60 14.65 1.68
N GLU A 65 6.11 15.50 0.79
CA GLU A 65 6.54 16.87 1.14
C GLU A 65 5.39 17.73 1.69
N THR A 66 4.16 17.50 1.23
CA THR A 66 2.95 18.20 1.70
C THR A 66 2.26 17.52 2.88
N GLY A 67 2.78 16.41 3.39
CA GLY A 67 2.23 15.67 4.53
C GLY A 67 0.95 14.88 4.24
N ASN A 68 0.57 14.76 2.96
CA ASN A 68 -0.60 14.00 2.51
C ASN A 68 -0.30 12.51 2.27
N PHE A 69 0.98 12.15 2.24
CA PHE A 69 1.42 10.76 2.16
C PHE A 69 2.53 10.51 3.17
N ARG A 70 2.52 9.35 3.82
CA ARG A 70 3.54 9.03 4.82
C ARG A 70 4.87 8.70 4.14
N GLU A 71 5.93 9.31 4.65
CA GLU A 71 7.30 9.10 4.16
C GLU A 71 7.75 7.63 4.30
N ASP A 72 7.44 6.98 5.42
CA ASP A 72 7.79 5.58 5.68
C ASP A 72 7.13 4.61 4.68
N LEU A 73 5.84 4.81 4.40
CA LEU A 73 5.12 4.05 3.39
C LEU A 73 5.68 4.31 1.99
N TYR A 74 6.03 5.57 1.66
CA TYR A 74 6.63 5.90 0.37
C TYR A 74 7.92 5.11 0.14
N TYR A 75 8.86 5.14 1.08
CA TYR A 75 10.10 4.39 0.93
C TYR A 75 9.90 2.87 0.92
N ARG A 76 8.87 2.36 1.61
CA ARG A 76 8.52 0.93 1.57
C ARG A 76 7.99 0.49 0.21
N LEU A 77 7.26 1.35 -0.50
CA LEU A 77 6.70 1.07 -1.82
C LEU A 77 7.70 1.35 -2.95
N ASN A 78 8.52 2.40 -2.81
CA ASN A 78 9.40 2.92 -3.85
C ASN A 78 10.72 2.13 -4.00
N VAL A 79 10.66 0.80 -3.85
CA VAL A 79 11.84 -0.08 -4.01
C VAL A 79 12.10 -0.37 -5.49
N ILE A 80 11.02 -0.60 -6.25
CA ILE A 80 11.09 -0.86 -7.70
C ILE A 80 10.08 0.08 -8.38
N PRO A 81 10.47 1.33 -8.69
CA PRO A 81 9.60 2.25 -9.40
C PRO A 81 9.46 1.83 -10.87
N VAL A 82 8.23 1.85 -11.38
CA VAL A 82 7.93 1.64 -12.81
C VAL A 82 7.13 2.83 -13.30
N GLN A 83 7.71 3.60 -14.22
CA GLN A 83 7.02 4.71 -14.87
C GLN A 83 6.33 4.20 -16.14
N SER A 84 5.00 4.31 -16.19
CA SER A 84 4.26 4.03 -17.43
C SER A 84 4.35 5.25 -18.35
N PRO A 85 4.67 5.07 -19.64
CA PRO A 85 4.62 6.15 -20.62
C PRO A 85 3.16 6.57 -20.87
N SER A 86 2.99 7.80 -21.34
CA SER A 86 1.67 8.29 -21.79
C SER A 86 1.37 7.78 -23.19
N LEU A 87 0.09 7.66 -23.57
CA LEU A 87 -0.29 7.26 -24.93
C LEU A 87 0.14 8.24 -26.04
N ARG A 88 0.60 9.44 -25.69
CA ARG A 88 1.00 10.49 -26.63
C ARG A 88 2.50 10.48 -26.94
N GLU A 89 3.28 9.69 -26.21
CA GLU A 89 4.71 9.45 -26.47
C GLU A 89 4.87 8.41 -27.58
#